data_AF-A0A7W2PRF0-F1
#
_entry.id   AF-A0A7W2PRF0-F1
#
_cell.length_a   1.000
_cell.length_b   1.000
_cell.length_c   1.000
_cell.angle_alpha   90.00
_cell.angle_beta   90.00
_cell.angle_gamma   90.00
#
_symmetry.space_group_name_H-M   'P 1'
#
loop_
_entity.id
_entity.type
_entity.pdbx_description
1 polymer ?
#
loop_
_entity_poly.entity_id
_entity_poly.type
_entity_poly.pdbx_seq_one_letter_code
_entity_poly.pdbx_strand_id
1 'polypeptide(L)'
;MKKRTYVDKALGDTAYMLEQWGWWRMDGMGVPQYVCPLYALMKEHAPAEGGLKQYVITDDLALAVDGAVARLNKRNPQMGGFVWLYFGAKWPALRIAREHKMSEAKARELINTGVAWIDCALEQLREAA
;
A
#
# COMPACT_ATOMS: atom_id res chain seq x y z
N MET A 1 2.39 0.86 -15.70
CA MET A 1 1.06 1.07 -15.07
C MET A 1 0.76 2.57 -15.10
N LYS A 2 -0.45 3.02 -15.46
CA LYS A 2 -0.77 4.47 -15.45
C LYS A 2 -0.67 4.98 -14.01
N LYS A 3 0.03 6.11 -13.79
CA LYS A 3 0.17 6.72 -12.45
C LYS A 3 -1.21 7.06 -11.91
N ARG A 4 -1.52 6.61 -10.69
CA ARG A 4 -2.79 6.90 -10.02
C ARG A 4 -2.78 8.36 -9.55
N THR A 5 -3.87 9.08 -9.82
CA THR A 5 -4.09 10.45 -9.34
C THR A 5 -5.03 10.41 -8.14
N TYR A 6 -4.69 11.15 -7.09
CA TYR A 6 -5.46 11.22 -5.84
C TYR A 6 -6.03 12.62 -5.57
N VAL A 7 -5.60 13.61 -6.34
CA VAL A 7 -6.15 14.98 -6.34
C VAL A 7 -7.65 14.91 -6.66
N ASP A 8 -8.45 15.71 -5.95
CA ASP A 8 -9.91 15.83 -6.06
C ASP A 8 -10.74 14.58 -5.67
N LYS A 9 -10.13 13.60 -4.98
CA LYS A 9 -10.85 12.45 -4.42
C LYS A 9 -11.13 12.63 -2.94
N ALA A 10 -12.30 12.19 -2.50
CA ALA A 10 -12.61 12.07 -1.08
C ALA A 10 -11.57 11.15 -0.40
N LEU A 11 -10.96 11.65 0.69
CA LEU A 11 -9.83 10.99 1.38
C LEU A 11 -8.64 10.66 0.44
N GLY A 12 -8.41 11.54 -0.54
CA GLY A 12 -7.29 11.42 -1.48
C GLY A 12 -5.93 11.36 -0.78
N ASP A 13 -5.75 12.11 0.31
CA ASP A 13 -4.53 12.12 1.11
C ASP A 13 -4.27 10.76 1.77
N THR A 14 -5.30 10.16 2.36
CA THR A 14 -5.24 8.82 2.97
C THR A 14 -4.99 7.74 1.92
N ALA A 15 -5.65 7.83 0.77
CA ALA A 15 -5.41 6.91 -0.34
C ALA A 15 -3.98 7.04 -0.91
N TYR A 16 -3.43 8.26 -0.94
CA TYR A 16 -2.05 8.50 -1.32
C TYR A 16 -1.07 7.94 -0.28
N MET A 17 -1.32 8.17 1.02
CA MET A 17 -0.53 7.57 2.11
C MET A 17 -0.54 6.04 2.04
N LEU A 18 -1.69 5.41 1.75
CA LEU A 18 -1.77 3.96 1.55
C LEU A 18 -0.98 3.50 0.31
N GLU A 19 -0.96 4.31 -0.76
CA GLU A 19 -0.11 4.05 -1.91
C GLU A 19 1.38 4.05 -1.51
N GLN A 20 1.80 5.02 -0.68
CA GLN A 20 3.17 5.10 -0.13
C GLN A 20 3.49 3.90 0.77
N TRP A 21 2.59 3.57 1.70
CA TRP A 21 2.70 2.38 2.54
C TRP A 21 2.82 1.10 1.72
N GLY A 22 2.09 0.99 0.61
CA GLY A 22 2.19 -0.15 -0.28
C GLY A 22 3.57 -0.29 -0.92
N TRP A 23 4.21 0.84 -1.27
CA TRP A 23 5.60 0.83 -1.74
C TRP A 23 6.58 0.48 -0.63
N TRP A 24 6.40 1.04 0.57
CA TRP A 24 7.19 0.73 1.76
C TRP A 24 7.12 -0.77 2.11
N ARG A 25 5.93 -1.36 2.10
CA ARG A 25 5.71 -2.76 2.46
C ARG A 25 6.29 -3.75 1.44
N MET A 26 6.40 -3.31 0.18
CA MET A 26 7.03 -4.08 -0.89
C MET A 26 8.55 -3.89 -0.92
N ASP A 27 9.08 -2.89 -0.19
CA ASP A 27 10.51 -2.67 -0.07
C ASP A 27 11.17 -3.87 0.62
N GLY A 28 12.18 -4.46 -0.01
CA GLY A 28 12.81 -5.70 0.43
C GLY A 28 12.00 -6.99 0.20
N MET A 29 10.76 -6.93 -0.31
CA MET A 29 9.98 -8.13 -0.60
C MET A 29 10.55 -8.87 -1.82
N GLY A 30 10.91 -10.13 -1.64
CA GLY A 30 11.43 -10.97 -2.73
C GLY A 30 12.91 -10.74 -3.06
N VAL A 31 13.67 -10.07 -2.19
CA VAL A 31 15.14 -10.05 -2.28
C VAL A 31 15.68 -11.36 -1.67
N PRO A 32 16.26 -12.29 -2.44
CA PRO A 32 17.26 -13.19 -1.87
C PRO A 32 18.40 -12.29 -1.40
N GLN A 33 18.68 -12.26 -0.10
CA GLN A 33 19.83 -11.55 0.42
C GLN A 33 21.09 -12.17 -0.21
N TYR A 34 21.59 -11.52 -1.26
CA TYR A 34 22.85 -11.79 -1.95
C TYR A 34 22.91 -13.12 -2.72
N VAL A 35 22.53 -13.08 -4.01
CA VAL A 35 22.82 -14.20 -4.94
C VAL A 35 24.34 -14.34 -5.17
N CYS A 36 25.08 -13.22 -5.13
CA CYS A 36 26.55 -13.19 -5.05
C CYS A 36 27.07 -11.83 -4.51
N PRO A 37 28.27 -11.78 -3.91
CA PRO A 37 28.87 -10.54 -3.39
C PRO A 37 29.06 -9.43 -4.44
N LEU A 38 29.31 -9.80 -5.70
CA LEU A 38 29.49 -8.85 -6.80
C LEU A 38 28.21 -8.05 -7.08
N TYR A 39 27.04 -8.68 -6.95
CA TYR A 39 25.76 -8.02 -7.16
C TYR A 39 25.50 -6.92 -6.11
N ALA A 40 25.97 -7.09 -4.87
CA ALA A 40 25.88 -6.06 -3.83
C ALA A 40 26.69 -4.82 -4.21
N LEU A 41 27.94 -5.02 -4.63
CA LEU A 41 28.85 -3.95 -5.06
C LEU A 41 28.27 -3.19 -6.27
N MET A 42 27.76 -3.92 -7.27
CA MET A 42 27.13 -3.30 -8.44
C MET A 42 25.86 -2.52 -8.08
N LYS A 43 25.01 -3.01 -7.17
CA LYS A 43 23.81 -2.28 -6.75
C LYS A 43 24.15 -0.96 -6.05
N GLU A 44 25.20 -0.96 -5.24
CA GLU A 44 25.63 0.24 -4.51
C GLU A 44 26.32 1.27 -5.41
N HIS A 45 27.02 0.83 -6.46
CA HIS A 45 27.90 1.68 -7.26
C HIS A 45 27.41 1.93 -8.68
N ALA A 46 26.47 1.14 -9.20
CA ALA A 46 25.85 1.38 -10.50
C ALA A 46 24.55 2.16 -10.31
N PRO A 47 24.34 3.28 -11.03
CA PRO A 47 23.05 3.96 -11.04
C PRO A 47 22.00 3.01 -11.64
N ALA A 48 21.14 2.44 -10.80
CA ALA A 48 20.07 1.56 -11.25
C ALA A 48 18.89 2.40 -11.79
N GLU A 49 18.58 2.22 -13.07
CA GLU A 49 17.33 2.72 -13.67
C GLU A 49 16.16 1.88 -13.13
N GLY A 50 15.44 2.47 -12.17
CA GLY A 50 14.46 1.81 -11.31
C GLY A 50 14.19 2.65 -10.05
N GLY A 51 15.16 3.49 -9.69
CA GLY A 51 14.99 4.64 -8.80
C GLY A 51 15.22 4.31 -7.33
N LEU A 52 15.80 5.29 -6.62
CA LEU A 52 15.82 5.39 -5.16
C LEU A 52 14.42 5.17 -4.56
N LYS A 53 14.37 4.82 -3.26
CA LYS A 53 13.15 4.65 -2.45
C LYS A 53 12.00 5.52 -2.96
N GLN A 54 11.02 4.90 -3.59
CA GLN A 54 9.92 5.62 -4.28
C GLN A 54 8.84 6.14 -3.33
N TYR A 55 9.03 5.96 -2.02
CA TYR A 55 8.08 6.38 -0.99
C TYR A 55 8.65 7.47 -0.09
N VAL A 56 7.77 8.37 0.34
CA VAL A 56 8.11 9.49 1.26
C VAL A 56 7.62 9.21 2.69
N ILE A 57 6.83 8.14 2.88
CA ILE A 57 6.32 7.75 4.20
C ILE A 57 7.47 7.37 5.15
N THR A 58 7.39 7.81 6.40
CA THR A 58 8.33 7.41 7.45
C THR A 58 8.00 6.02 7.99
N ASP A 59 9.01 5.31 8.51
CA ASP A 59 8.81 3.95 9.03
C ASP A 59 7.79 3.92 10.17
N ASP A 60 7.80 4.92 11.07
CA ASP A 60 6.83 5.01 12.18
C ASP A 60 5.38 5.13 11.69
N LEU A 61 5.15 6.00 10.70
CA LEU A 61 3.82 6.16 10.09
C LEU A 61 3.44 4.90 9.31
N ALA A 62 4.38 4.29 8.59
CA ALA A 62 4.14 3.05 7.86
C ALA A 62 3.76 1.89 8.79
N LEU A 63 4.41 1.77 9.95
CA LEU A 63 4.08 0.78 10.98
C LEU A 63 2.70 1.04 11.60
N ALA A 64 2.34 2.30 11.86
CA ALA A 64 1.02 2.66 12.34
C ALA A 64 -0.09 2.28 11.34
N VAL A 65 0.13 2.58 10.06
CA VAL A 65 -0.75 2.17 8.95
C VAL A 65 -0.83 0.65 8.85
N ASP A 66 0.29 -0.06 8.96
CA ASP A 66 0.34 -1.52 8.92
C ASP A 66 -0.51 -2.15 10.03
N GLY A 67 -0.36 -1.62 11.26
CA GLY A 67 -1.18 -2.03 12.40
C GLY A 67 -2.67 -1.76 12.17
N ALA A 68 -3.03 -0.61 11.58
CA ALA A 68 -4.42 -0.32 11.23
C ALA A 68 -4.97 -1.31 10.18
N VAL A 69 -4.21 -1.59 9.12
CA VAL A 69 -4.60 -2.59 8.09
C VAL A 69 -4.72 -3.99 8.70
N ALA A 70 -3.84 -4.38 9.62
CA ALA A 70 -3.92 -5.66 10.32
C ALA A 70 -5.20 -5.77 11.17
N ARG A 71 -5.57 -4.69 11.89
CA ARG A 71 -6.83 -4.62 12.63
C ARG A 71 -8.04 -4.72 11.69
N LEU A 72 -8.00 -4.02 10.56
CA LEU A 72 -9.05 -4.09 9.55
C LEU A 72 -9.18 -5.52 9.00
N ASN A 73 -8.07 -6.17 8.68
CA ASN A 73 -8.06 -7.54 8.18
C ASN A 73 -8.60 -8.54 9.20
N LYS A 74 -8.30 -8.35 10.49
CA LYS A 74 -8.88 -9.17 11.57
C LYS A 74 -10.39 -8.96 11.70
N ARG A 75 -10.88 -7.73 11.54
CA ARG A 75 -12.30 -7.38 11.64
C ARG A 75 -13.10 -7.80 10.41
N ASN A 76 -12.55 -7.60 9.22
CA ASN A 76 -13.14 -7.95 7.93
C ASN A 76 -12.01 -8.37 6.96
N PRO A 77 -11.76 -9.68 6.83
CA PRO A 77 -10.68 -10.20 5.99
C PRO A 77 -10.80 -9.81 4.51
N GLN A 78 -12.03 -9.69 4.02
CA GLN A 78 -12.27 -9.29 2.63
C GLN A 78 -11.84 -7.83 2.40
N MET A 79 -12.26 -6.92 3.27
CA MET A 79 -11.95 -5.49 3.15
C MET A 79 -10.46 -5.22 3.37
N GLY A 80 -9.86 -5.80 4.40
CA GLY A 80 -8.41 -5.69 4.66
C GLY A 80 -7.58 -6.29 3.51
N GLY A 81 -7.98 -7.46 3.00
CA GLY A 81 -7.38 -8.07 1.83
C GLY A 81 -7.47 -7.20 0.59
N PHE A 82 -8.59 -6.51 0.36
CA PHE A 82 -8.75 -5.63 -0.81
C PHE A 82 -7.87 -4.38 -0.73
N VAL A 83 -7.72 -3.79 0.46
CA VAL A 83 -6.77 -2.69 0.69
C VAL A 83 -5.34 -3.16 0.38
N TRP A 84 -4.94 -4.32 0.89
CA TRP A 84 -3.64 -4.91 0.60
C TRP A 84 -3.43 -5.17 -0.91
N LEU A 85 -4.37 -5.83 -1.57
CA LEU A 85 -4.26 -6.13 -3.00
C LEU A 85 -4.19 -4.86 -3.85
N TYR A 86 -4.98 -3.85 -3.51
CA TYR A 86 -5.07 -2.62 -4.28
C TYR A 86 -3.85 -1.72 -4.09
N PHE A 87 -3.42 -1.49 -2.85
CA PHE A 87 -2.34 -0.56 -2.51
C PHE A 87 -0.98 -1.21 -2.37
N GLY A 88 -0.89 -2.40 -1.76
CA GLY A 88 0.35 -3.16 -1.58
C GLY A 88 0.77 -3.88 -2.85
N ALA A 89 -0.03 -4.86 -3.29
CA ALA A 89 0.26 -5.65 -4.49
C ALA A 89 0.03 -4.89 -5.81
N LYS A 90 -0.46 -3.63 -5.74
CA LYS A 90 -0.74 -2.75 -6.89
C LYS A 90 -1.73 -3.32 -7.91
N TRP A 91 -2.64 -4.21 -7.50
CA TRP A 91 -3.63 -4.76 -8.42
C TRP A 91 -4.66 -3.69 -8.83
N PRO A 92 -5.06 -3.64 -10.11
CA PRO A 92 -6.21 -2.85 -10.53
C PRO A 92 -7.50 -3.36 -9.86
N ALA A 93 -8.44 -2.45 -9.55
CA ALA A 93 -9.73 -2.82 -8.96
C ALA A 93 -10.50 -3.84 -9.82
N LEU A 94 -10.41 -3.73 -11.15
CA LEU A 94 -10.99 -4.70 -12.08
C LEU A 94 -10.44 -6.12 -11.89
N ARG A 95 -9.14 -6.26 -11.60
CA ARG A 95 -8.54 -7.57 -11.32
C ARG A 95 -9.09 -8.14 -10.02
N ILE A 96 -9.11 -7.34 -8.96
CA ILE A 96 -9.66 -7.73 -7.65
C ILE A 96 -11.12 -8.18 -7.82
N ALA A 97 -11.93 -7.42 -8.55
CA ALA A 97 -13.32 -7.74 -8.81
C ALA A 97 -13.49 -9.10 -9.52
N ARG A 98 -12.68 -9.38 -10.55
CA ARG A 98 -12.70 -10.66 -11.27
C ARG A 98 -12.32 -11.85 -10.40
N GLU A 99 -11.22 -11.73 -9.65
CA GLU A 99 -10.72 -12.80 -8.77
C GLU A 99 -11.73 -13.13 -7.65
N HIS A 100 -12.47 -12.12 -7.19
CA HIS A 100 -13.50 -12.28 -6.16
C HIS A 100 -14.94 -12.37 -6.71
N LYS A 101 -15.12 -12.61 -8.02
CA LYS A 101 -16.42 -12.82 -8.68
C LYS A 101 -17.46 -11.74 -8.38
N MET A 102 -17.06 -10.47 -8.40
CA MET A 102 -17.93 -9.31 -8.13
C MET A 102 -17.77 -8.21 -9.17
N SER A 103 -18.63 -7.19 -9.12
CA SER A 103 -18.52 -6.02 -9.98
C SER A 103 -17.36 -5.10 -9.56
N GLU A 104 -16.76 -4.40 -10.52
CA GLU A 104 -15.69 -3.42 -10.23
C GLU A 104 -16.19 -2.31 -9.30
N ALA A 105 -17.43 -1.86 -9.49
CA ALA A 105 -18.05 -0.86 -8.62
C ALA A 105 -18.09 -1.34 -7.16
N LYS A 106 -18.47 -2.60 -6.92
CA LYS A 106 -18.52 -3.16 -5.56
C LYS A 106 -17.13 -3.31 -4.95
N ALA A 107 -16.14 -3.72 -5.75
CA ALA A 107 -14.76 -3.79 -5.29
C ALA A 107 -14.22 -2.39 -4.90
N ARG A 108 -14.50 -1.36 -5.72
CA ARG A 108 -14.12 0.03 -5.42
C ARG A 108 -14.82 0.58 -4.18
N GLU A 109 -16.10 0.27 -4.00
CA GLU A 109 -16.86 0.62 -2.81
C GLU A 109 -16.19 0.03 -1.56
N LEU A 110 -15.87 -1.27 -1.56
CA LEU A 110 -15.18 -1.92 -0.44
C LEU A 110 -13.79 -1.34 -0.17
N ILE A 111 -13.03 -1.02 -1.22
CA ILE A 111 -11.72 -0.37 -1.09
C ILE A 111 -11.88 1.01 -0.44
N ASN A 112 -12.80 1.85 -0.94
CA ASN A 112 -13.03 3.19 -0.40
C ASN A 112 -13.52 3.15 1.05
N THR A 113 -14.41 2.20 1.40
CA THR A 113 -14.83 1.98 2.78
C THR A 113 -13.66 1.54 3.66
N GLY A 114 -12.75 0.72 3.13
CA GLY A 114 -11.49 0.36 3.81
C GLY A 114 -10.59 1.58 4.04
N VAL A 115 -10.45 2.46 3.05
CA VAL A 115 -9.71 3.73 3.20
C VAL A 115 -10.32 4.59 4.31
N ALA A 116 -11.64 4.78 4.29
CA ALA A 116 -12.34 5.57 5.31
C ALA A 116 -12.21 4.98 6.73
N TRP A 117 -12.24 3.64 6.84
CA TRP A 117 -12.02 2.98 8.12
C TRP A 117 -10.60 3.22 8.65
N ILE A 118 -9.59 3.13 7.77
CA ILE A 118 -8.19 3.35 8.15
C ILE A 118 -7.96 4.81 8.55
N ASP A 119 -8.54 5.76 7.81
CA ASP A 119 -8.50 7.19 8.13
C ASP A 119 -8.97 7.45 9.57
N CYS A 120 -10.18 6.97 9.90
CA CYS A 120 -10.76 7.06 11.24
C CYS A 120 -9.90 6.34 12.30
N ALA A 121 -9.35 5.18 11.97
CA ALA A 121 -8.52 4.41 12.89
C ALA A 121 -7.15 5.06 13.19
N LEU A 122 -6.69 5.97 12.33
CA LEU A 122 -5.45 6.73 12.51
C LEU A 122 -5.70 8.09 13.17
N GLU A 123 -6.93 8.59 13.19
CA GLU A 123 -7.26 9.86 13.84
C GLU A 123 -6.90 9.84 15.34
N GLN A 124 -7.08 8.72 16.03
CA GLN A 124 -6.66 8.55 17.43
C GLN A 124 -5.15 8.72 17.65
N LEU A 125 -4.34 8.38 16.65
CA LEU A 125 -2.89 8.59 16.70
C LEU A 125 -2.52 10.05 16.40
N ARG A 126 -3.31 10.75 15.59
CA ARG A 126 -3.13 12.19 15.33
C ARG A 126 -3.48 13.03 16.54
N GLU A 127 -4.52 12.65 17.30
CA GLU A 127 -4.89 13.35 18.54
C GLU A 127 -3.85 13.19 19.66
N ALA A 128 -3.08 12.10 19.64
CA ALA A 128 -2.11 11.76 20.69
C ALA A 128 -0.68 12.26 20.42
N ALA A 129 -0.39 12.74 19.20
CA ALA A 129 0.93 13.21 18.74
C ALA A 129 1.06 14.73 18.86
#